data_AF-A7A2N9-F1
#
_entry.id   AF-A7A2N9-F1
#
_cell.length_a   1.000
_cell.length_b   1.000
_cell.length_c   1.000
_cell.angle_alpha   90.00
_cell.angle_beta   90.00
_cell.angle_gamma   90.00
#
_symmetry.space_group_name_H-M   'P 1'
#
loop_
_entity.id
_entity.type
_entity.pdbx_description
1 polymer ?
#
loop_
_entity_poly.entity_id
_entity_poly.type
_entity_poly.pdbx_seq_one_letter_code
_entity_poly.pdbx_strand_id
1 'polypeptide(L)'
;MGYKNMQAVYDVNRAGRMAIRRGDNMTLNKNAELVLMFMASQTYDWDSENNCPPKKLMDKKVPCRYYTLGWRAISDSLGMVMLTPEQAMGGNAEAKMKTRENSIQKSISDAWVFLRDRGIIKTIEPASLGKNAGFLLLLGDDAENAAVERWARECLGV
;
A
#
# COMPACT_ATOMS: atom_id res chain seq x y z
N MET A 1 13.83 -9.32 -5.52
CA MET A 1 13.01 -8.39 -4.74
C MET A 1 13.95 -7.83 -3.69
N GLY A 2 14.34 -6.56 -3.77
CA GLY A 2 15.19 -5.98 -2.74
C GLY A 2 14.35 -5.60 -1.53
N TYR A 3 15.00 -5.55 -0.36
CA TYR A 3 14.35 -5.17 0.89
C TYR A 3 14.32 -3.64 1.10
N LYS A 4 14.69 -2.84 0.08
CA LYS A 4 14.89 -1.39 0.22
C LYS A 4 13.55 -0.66 0.44
N ASN A 5 12.49 -1.02 -0.29
CA ASN A 5 11.16 -0.44 -0.08
C ASN A 5 10.61 -0.76 1.31
N MET A 6 10.75 -2.00 1.77
CA MET A 6 10.36 -2.40 3.12
C MET A 6 11.14 -1.65 4.19
N GLN A 7 12.44 -1.44 3.97
CA GLN A 7 13.27 -0.64 4.86
C GLN A 7 12.82 0.83 4.89
N ALA A 8 12.48 1.40 3.74
CA ALA A 8 11.98 2.77 3.63
C ALA A 8 10.64 2.96 4.38
N VAL A 9 9.79 1.93 4.47
CA VAL A 9 8.59 1.99 5.33
C VAL A 9 8.96 2.17 6.80
N TYR A 10 9.99 1.48 7.30
CA TYR A 10 10.47 1.71 8.66
C TYR A 10 11.05 3.12 8.84
N ASP A 11 11.65 3.72 7.81
CA ASP A 11 12.14 5.10 7.87
C ASP A 11 10.99 6.11 7.92
N VAL A 12 9.92 5.88 7.16
CA VAL A 12 8.66 6.63 7.26
C VAL A 12 8.08 6.55 8.69
N ASN A 13 8.16 5.38 9.34
CA ASN A 13 7.74 5.21 10.73
C ASN A 13 8.65 6.01 11.70
N ARG A 14 9.98 5.91 11.55
CA ARG A 14 10.95 6.62 12.39
C ARG A 14 10.80 8.14 12.29
N ALA A 15 10.43 8.64 11.11
CA ALA A 15 10.11 10.04 10.88
C ALA A 15 8.76 10.48 11.50
N GLY A 16 8.03 9.58 12.16
CA GLY A 16 6.76 9.90 12.83
C GLY A 16 5.59 10.14 11.87
N ARG A 17 5.76 9.91 10.57
CA ARG A 17 4.72 10.17 9.54
C ARG A 17 3.50 9.28 9.71
N MET A 18 3.68 8.12 10.36
CA MET A 18 2.65 7.12 10.66
C MET A 18 2.09 7.24 12.09
N ALA A 19 2.53 8.24 12.85
CA ALA A 19 2.13 8.43 14.22
C ALA A 19 0.70 9.00 14.33
N ILE A 20 -0.10 8.40 15.20
CA ILE A 20 -1.44 8.83 15.58
C ILE A 20 -1.46 9.15 17.08
N ARG A 21 -2.30 10.10 17.46
CA ARG A 21 -2.55 10.42 18.86
C ARG A 21 -3.62 9.49 19.43
N ARG A 22 -3.36 8.93 20.62
CA ARG A 22 -4.31 8.12 21.39
C ARG A 22 -4.31 8.60 22.83
N GLY A 23 -5.29 9.43 23.18
CA GLY A 23 -5.29 10.19 24.43
C GLY A 23 -4.10 11.16 24.44
N ASP A 24 -3.26 11.08 25.46
CA ASP A 24 -2.06 11.91 25.59
C ASP A 24 -0.81 11.28 24.97
N ASN A 25 -0.90 10.04 24.49
CA ASN A 25 0.23 9.32 23.91
C ASN A 25 0.22 9.37 22.39
N MET A 26 1.42 9.33 21.81
CA MET A 26 1.61 9.02 20.39
C MET A 26 1.84 7.51 20.22
N THR A 27 1.18 6.93 19.23
CA THR A 27 1.37 5.52 18.87
C THR A 27 1.36 5.36 17.35
N LEU A 28 1.73 4.17 16.88
CA LEU A 28 1.81 3.85 15.46
C LEU A 28 0.43 3.42 14.93
N ASN A 29 0.05 3.92 13.76
CA ASN A 29 -1.10 3.37 13.04
C ASN A 29 -0.73 2.00 12.44
N LYS A 30 -0.87 0.95 13.25
CA LYS A 30 -0.47 -0.42 12.90
C LYS A 30 -1.16 -0.97 11.65
N ASN A 31 -2.42 -0.60 11.42
CA ASN A 31 -3.15 -1.06 10.24
C ASN A 31 -2.61 -0.40 8.96
N ALA A 32 -2.39 0.91 9.00
CA ALA A 32 -1.77 1.62 7.88
C ALA A 32 -0.35 1.12 7.60
N GLU A 33 0.42 0.81 8.65
CA GLU A 33 1.76 0.22 8.50
C GLU A 33 1.68 -1.15 7.82
N LEU A 34 0.81 -2.05 8.29
CA LEU A 34 0.64 -3.37 7.70
C LEU A 34 0.25 -3.30 6.22
N VAL A 35 -0.69 -2.42 5.88
CA VAL A 35 -1.12 -2.17 4.49
C VAL A 35 0.05 -1.64 3.65
N LEU A 36 0.79 -0.63 4.16
CA LEU A 36 1.91 -0.03 3.44
C LEU A 36 3.06 -1.02 3.23
N MET A 37 3.37 -1.82 4.24
CA MET A 37 4.36 -2.91 4.16
C MET A 37 3.98 -3.91 3.08
N PHE A 38 2.71 -4.34 3.02
CA PHE A 38 2.26 -5.21 1.95
C PHE A 38 2.44 -4.55 0.58
N MET A 39 1.98 -3.32 0.39
CA MET A 39 2.12 -2.60 -0.87
C MET A 39 3.60 -2.45 -1.28
N ALA A 40 4.47 -2.12 -0.33
CA ALA A 40 5.92 -2.01 -0.54
C ALA A 40 6.53 -3.35 -0.97
N SER A 41 6.10 -4.47 -0.38
CA SER A 41 6.56 -5.82 -0.78
C SER A 41 6.12 -6.23 -2.18
N GLN A 42 5.00 -5.69 -2.66
CA GLN A 42 4.44 -5.99 -3.99
C GLN A 42 4.93 -5.04 -5.08
N THR A 43 5.83 -4.11 -4.76
CA THR A 43 6.40 -3.18 -5.71
C THR A 43 7.92 -3.27 -5.71
N TYR A 44 8.55 -2.98 -6.84
CA TYR A 44 10.00 -3.07 -6.94
C TYR A 44 10.68 -1.78 -6.44
N ASP A 45 11.95 -1.90 -6.04
CA ASP A 45 12.72 -0.82 -5.43
C ASP A 45 13.14 0.27 -6.43
N TRP A 46 13.18 1.50 -5.95
CA TRP A 46 13.89 2.59 -6.61
C TRP A 46 15.38 2.49 -6.31
N ASP A 47 16.23 2.78 -7.29
CA ASP A 47 17.67 2.92 -7.04
C ASP A 47 17.95 4.31 -6.47
N SER A 48 17.84 4.44 -5.15
CA SER A 48 18.08 5.68 -4.42
C SER A 48 19.49 6.25 -4.63
N GLU A 49 20.50 5.41 -4.86
CA GLU A 49 21.89 5.87 -5.03
C GLU A 49 22.07 6.64 -6.34
N ASN A 50 21.40 6.19 -7.40
CA ASN A 50 21.46 6.80 -8.73
C ASN A 50 20.21 7.64 -9.06
N ASN A 51 19.26 7.73 -8.12
CA ASN A 51 17.93 8.33 -8.27
C ASN A 51 17.23 7.98 -9.59
N CYS A 52 17.16 6.68 -9.92
CA CYS A 52 16.56 6.17 -11.15
C CYS A 52 15.92 4.78 -10.94
N PRO A 53 15.07 4.28 -11.88
CA PRO A 53 14.62 2.90 -11.82
C PRO A 53 15.80 1.94 -12.07
N PRO A 54 15.77 0.70 -11.53
CA PRO A 54 16.78 -0.29 -11.86
C PRO A 54 16.86 -0.52 -13.39
N LYS A 55 18.08 -0.52 -13.96
CA LYS A 55 18.30 -0.58 -15.43
C LYS A 55 17.44 -1.62 -16.15
N LYS A 56 17.33 -2.83 -15.59
CA LYS A 56 16.51 -3.94 -16.16
C LYS A 56 15.01 -3.63 -16.29
N LEU A 57 14.50 -2.68 -15.51
CA LEU A 57 13.10 -2.28 -15.49
C LEU A 57 12.86 -0.98 -16.28
N MET A 58 13.89 -0.16 -16.44
CA MET A 58 13.86 1.03 -17.30
C MET A 58 13.49 0.67 -18.74
N ASP A 59 14.13 -0.35 -19.31
CA ASP A 59 13.86 -0.82 -20.68
C ASP A 59 12.43 -1.34 -20.86
N LYS A 60 11.81 -1.81 -19.77
CA LYS A 60 10.45 -2.35 -19.77
C LYS A 60 9.37 -1.30 -19.56
N LYS A 61 9.74 -0.04 -19.28
CA LYS A 61 8.82 1.07 -18.97
C LYS A 61 7.76 0.70 -17.93
N VAL A 62 8.19 0.02 -16.86
CA VAL A 62 7.28 -0.36 -15.77
C VAL A 62 7.39 0.70 -14.67
N PRO A 63 6.27 1.22 -14.12
CA PRO A 63 6.32 2.22 -13.05
C PRO A 63 6.89 1.62 -11.74
N CYS A 64 7.77 2.37 -11.08
CA CYS A 64 8.37 1.97 -9.79
C CYS A 64 7.45 2.33 -8.62
N ARG A 65 7.49 1.54 -7.54
CA ARG A 65 6.68 1.78 -6.32
C ARG A 65 5.19 1.99 -6.61
N TYR A 66 4.68 1.36 -7.67
CA TYR A 66 3.31 1.54 -8.14
C TYR A 66 2.47 0.30 -7.87
N TYR A 67 1.47 0.42 -7.01
CA TYR A 67 0.62 -0.65 -6.53
C TYR A 67 -0.78 -0.58 -7.14
N THR A 68 -1.25 -1.68 -7.74
CA THR A 68 -2.54 -1.77 -8.45
C THR A 68 -3.38 -3.01 -8.06
N LEU A 69 -2.91 -3.85 -7.14
CA LEU A 69 -3.56 -5.14 -6.84
C LEU A 69 -4.87 -5.00 -6.04
N GLY A 70 -5.10 -3.85 -5.40
CA GLY A 70 -6.33 -3.55 -4.66
C GLY A 70 -6.47 -4.27 -3.31
N TRP A 71 -7.55 -3.97 -2.59
CA TRP A 71 -7.70 -4.38 -1.19
C TRP A 71 -7.80 -5.90 -1.01
N ARG A 72 -8.35 -6.62 -2.00
CA ARG A 72 -8.50 -8.08 -1.96
C ARG A 72 -7.15 -8.78 -1.88
N ALA A 73 -6.16 -8.33 -2.66
CA ALA A 73 -4.83 -8.92 -2.62
C ALA A 73 -4.17 -8.81 -1.23
N ILE A 74 -4.37 -7.67 -0.54
CA ILE A 74 -3.93 -7.49 0.85
C ILE A 74 -4.68 -8.45 1.77
N SER A 75 -6.01 -8.44 1.69
CA SER A 75 -6.90 -9.25 2.51
C SER A 75 -6.58 -10.74 2.43
N ASP A 76 -6.44 -11.26 1.22
CA ASP A 76 -6.21 -12.68 0.95
C ASP A 76 -4.83 -13.11 1.43
N SER A 77 -3.80 -12.31 1.13
CA SER A 77 -2.43 -12.61 1.54
C SER A 77 -2.21 -12.56 3.05
N LEU A 78 -3.03 -11.78 3.76
CA LEU A 78 -2.96 -11.62 5.22
C LEU A 78 -4.03 -12.42 5.95
N GLY A 79 -4.82 -13.24 5.25
CA GLY A 79 -5.83 -14.11 5.84
C GLY A 79 -6.95 -13.38 6.59
N MET A 80 -7.24 -12.13 6.22
CA MET A 80 -8.08 -11.22 7.01
C MET A 80 -9.57 -11.59 7.04
N VAL A 81 -10.03 -12.39 6.07
CA VAL A 81 -11.44 -12.78 5.92
C VAL A 81 -11.69 -14.22 6.41
N MET A 82 -10.65 -14.96 6.81
CA MET A 82 -10.76 -16.37 7.23
C MET A 82 -11.75 -16.56 8.39
N LEU A 83 -12.71 -17.47 8.21
CA LEU A 83 -13.59 -17.92 9.28
C LEU A 83 -12.90 -18.97 10.16
N THR A 84 -13.29 -19.06 11.44
CA THR A 84 -12.93 -20.22 12.25
C THR A 84 -13.70 -21.46 11.78
N PRO A 85 -13.23 -22.68 12.08
CA PRO A 85 -13.96 -23.91 11.73
C PRO A 85 -15.41 -23.90 12.22
N GLU A 86 -15.65 -23.44 13.44
CA GLU A 86 -17.00 -23.35 14.04
C GLU A 86 -17.88 -22.36 13.28
N GLN A 87 -17.31 -21.25 12.80
CA GLN A 87 -18.03 -20.26 12.00
C GLN A 87 -18.36 -20.79 10.61
N ALA A 88 -17.46 -21.60 10.03
CA ALA A 88 -17.65 -22.21 8.71
C ALA A 88 -18.71 -23.32 8.72
N MET A 89 -18.81 -24.09 9.82
CA MET A 89 -19.83 -25.14 9.99
C MET A 89 -21.22 -24.61 10.35
N GLY A 90 -21.34 -23.34 10.75
CA GLY A 90 -22.63 -22.73 11.08
C GLY A 90 -23.46 -22.40 9.83
N GLY A 91 -24.79 -22.51 9.92
CA GLY A 91 -25.71 -22.24 8.81
C GLY A 91 -25.75 -20.79 8.27
N ASN A 92 -24.87 -19.91 8.73
CA ASN A 92 -24.76 -18.50 8.30
C ASN A 92 -23.33 -18.09 7.89
N ALA A 93 -22.48 -19.06 7.51
CA ALA A 93 -21.08 -18.82 7.14
C ALA A 93 -20.92 -17.77 6.03
N GLU A 94 -21.71 -17.84 4.96
CA GLU A 94 -21.63 -16.90 3.83
C GLU A 94 -21.94 -15.45 4.24
N ALA A 95 -23.00 -15.24 5.03
CA ALA A 95 -23.34 -13.92 5.55
C ALA A 95 -22.24 -13.36 6.47
N LYS A 96 -21.60 -14.22 7.28
CA LYS A 96 -20.45 -13.85 8.11
C LYS A 96 -19.23 -13.47 7.26
N MET A 97 -18.92 -14.21 6.21
CA MET A 97 -17.84 -13.88 5.27
C MET A 97 -18.08 -12.52 4.64
N LYS A 98 -19.25 -12.28 4.06
CA LYS A 98 -19.60 -10.99 3.43
C LYS A 98 -19.49 -9.81 4.40
N THR A 99 -19.92 -10.00 5.65
CA THR A 99 -19.79 -8.97 6.69
C THR A 99 -18.32 -8.67 6.99
N ARG A 100 -17.47 -9.71 7.06
CA ARG A 100 -16.03 -9.54 7.24
C ARG A 100 -15.38 -8.85 6.05
N GLU A 101 -15.69 -9.27 4.83
CA GLU A 101 -15.19 -8.63 3.61
C GLU A 101 -15.47 -7.12 3.60
N ASN A 102 -16.71 -6.73 3.90
CA ASN A 102 -17.08 -5.31 3.96
C ASN A 102 -16.27 -4.54 5.03
N SER A 103 -16.07 -5.16 6.20
CA SER A 103 -15.28 -4.56 7.28
C SER A 103 -13.80 -4.42 6.92
N ILE A 104 -13.21 -5.45 6.31
CA ILE A 104 -11.81 -5.45 5.87
C ILE A 104 -11.58 -4.48 4.72
N GLN A 105 -12.48 -4.46 3.73
CA GLN A 105 -12.45 -3.48 2.65
C GLN A 105 -12.47 -2.05 3.20
N LYS A 106 -13.36 -1.77 4.16
CA LYS A 106 -13.41 -0.45 4.83
C LYS A 106 -12.11 -0.16 5.58
N SER A 107 -11.63 -1.08 6.39
CA SER A 107 -10.38 -0.93 7.16
C SER A 107 -9.17 -0.62 6.27
N ILE A 108 -9.00 -1.31 5.15
CA ILE A 108 -7.92 -1.06 4.18
C ILE A 108 -8.13 0.28 3.47
N SER A 109 -9.37 0.62 3.13
CA SER A 109 -9.68 1.92 2.50
C SER A 109 -9.37 3.08 3.45
N ASP A 110 -9.72 2.97 4.73
CA ASP A 110 -9.41 3.97 5.76
C ASP A 110 -7.89 4.10 5.96
N ALA A 111 -7.14 2.99 5.88
CA ALA A 111 -5.67 3.02 5.87
C ALA A 111 -5.12 3.77 4.65
N TRP A 112 -5.66 3.57 3.45
CA TRP A 112 -5.24 4.32 2.27
C TRP A 112 -5.55 5.82 2.38
N VAL A 113 -6.71 6.19 2.94
CA VAL A 113 -7.04 7.59 3.24
C VAL A 113 -5.99 8.18 4.17
N PHE A 114 -5.70 7.51 5.29
CA PHE A 114 -4.68 7.95 6.24
C PHE A 114 -3.30 8.13 5.58
N LEU A 115 -2.85 7.15 4.79
CA LEU A 115 -1.56 7.20 4.09
C LEU A 115 -1.49 8.35 3.08
N ARG A 116 -2.58 8.59 2.35
CA ARG A 116 -2.68 9.68 1.37
C ARG A 116 -2.65 11.04 2.04
N ASP A 117 -3.41 11.22 3.12
CA ASP A 117 -3.48 12.48 3.86
C ASP A 117 -2.12 12.84 4.50
N ARG A 118 -1.24 11.86 4.71
CA ARG A 118 0.15 12.03 5.16
C ARG A 118 1.17 12.14 4.02
N GLY A 119 0.71 12.15 2.77
CA GLY A 119 1.57 12.21 1.58
C GLY A 119 2.50 11.00 1.44
N ILE A 120 2.16 9.85 2.04
CA ILE A 120 2.96 8.62 1.98
C ILE A 120 2.60 7.81 0.74
N ILE A 121 1.35 7.94 0.28
CA ILE A 121 0.93 7.42 -1.03
C ILE A 121 0.23 8.50 -1.83
N LYS A 122 0.25 8.37 -3.16
CA LYS A 122 -0.49 9.23 -4.08
C LYS A 122 -1.30 8.38 -5.04
N THR A 123 -2.56 8.72 -5.26
CA THR A 123 -3.37 8.11 -6.31
C THR A 123 -2.97 8.70 -7.66
N ILE A 124 -2.50 7.86 -8.58
CA ILE A 124 -2.19 8.26 -9.97
C ILE A 124 -3.39 7.97 -10.86
N GLU A 125 -3.94 6.76 -10.77
CA GLU A 125 -5.14 6.35 -11.48
C GLU A 125 -6.27 6.07 -10.47
N PRO A 126 -7.43 6.75 -10.57
CA PRO A 126 -8.57 6.44 -9.70
C PRO A 126 -9.16 5.07 -10.04
N ALA A 127 -9.85 4.46 -9.06
CA ALA A 127 -10.59 3.23 -9.30
C ALA A 127 -11.74 3.48 -10.29
N SER A 128 -12.00 2.50 -11.15
CA SER A 128 -13.14 2.50 -12.07
C SER A 128 -13.82 1.13 -12.08
N LEU A 129 -14.94 1.00 -12.79
CA LEU A 129 -15.61 -0.30 -12.91
C LEU A 129 -14.63 -1.34 -13.47
N GLY A 130 -14.39 -2.42 -12.71
CA GLY A 130 -13.47 -3.50 -13.09
C GLY A 130 -11.97 -3.20 -12.95
N LYS A 131 -11.58 -2.00 -12.49
CA LYS A 131 -10.16 -1.61 -12.33
C LYS A 131 -9.91 -1.01 -10.95
N ASN A 132 -8.93 -1.56 -10.23
CA ASN A 132 -8.49 -1.00 -8.97
C ASN A 132 -7.83 0.37 -9.16
N ALA A 133 -7.81 1.18 -8.11
CA ALA A 133 -6.98 2.38 -8.07
C ALA A 133 -5.49 2.02 -8.12
N GLY A 134 -4.71 2.89 -8.75
CA GLY A 134 -3.26 2.81 -8.78
C GLY A 134 -2.62 3.81 -7.81
N PHE A 135 -1.83 3.28 -6.89
CA PHE A 135 -1.18 4.05 -5.82
C PHE A 135 0.33 4.07 -6.01
N LEU A 136 0.91 5.25 -6.07
CA LEU A 136 2.35 5.47 -6.00
C LEU A 136 2.79 5.59 -4.54
N LEU A 137 3.81 4.84 -4.13
CA LEU A 137 4.39 4.91 -2.79
C LEU A 137 5.50 5.96 -2.74
N LEU A 138 5.33 6.95 -1.87
CA LEU A 138 6.24 8.08 -1.65
C LEU A 138 7.07 7.86 -0.38
N LEU A 139 7.95 6.88 -0.46
CA LEU A 139 8.73 6.35 0.68
C LEU A 139 10.05 7.10 0.92
N GLY A 140 10.53 7.85 -0.07
CA GLY A 140 11.78 8.60 0.00
C GLY A 140 11.60 10.03 0.51
N ASP A 141 12.64 10.85 0.30
CA ASP A 141 12.56 12.30 0.45
C ASP A 141 11.82 12.96 -0.73
N ASP A 142 11.63 14.28 -0.68
CA ASP A 142 10.89 15.02 -1.70
C ASP A 142 11.52 14.92 -3.10
N ALA A 143 12.85 14.86 -3.20
CA ALA A 143 13.57 14.80 -4.47
C ALA A 143 13.44 13.41 -5.11
N GLU A 144 13.61 12.35 -4.32
CA GLU A 144 13.39 10.97 -4.74
C GLU A 144 11.92 10.76 -5.11
N ASN A 145 10.98 11.22 -4.29
CA ASN A 145 9.55 11.07 -4.53
C ASN A 145 9.11 11.79 -5.82
N ALA A 146 9.65 12.97 -6.10
CA ALA A 146 9.39 13.67 -7.36
C ALA A 146 9.95 12.92 -8.58
N ALA A 147 11.12 12.29 -8.45
CA ALA A 147 11.72 11.49 -9.52
C ALA A 147 10.93 10.18 -9.77
N VAL A 148 10.53 9.50 -8.69
CA VAL A 148 9.67 8.32 -8.73
C VAL A 148 8.33 8.64 -9.39
N GLU A 149 7.70 9.76 -9.02
CA GLU A 149 6.43 10.17 -9.64
C GLU A 149 6.57 10.49 -11.11
N ARG A 150 7.60 11.25 -11.50
CA ARG A 150 7.87 11.56 -12.90
C ARG A 150 8.05 10.29 -13.73
N TRP A 151 8.84 9.33 -13.23
CA TRP A 151 9.05 8.05 -13.91
C TRP A 151 7.75 7.24 -14.01
N ALA A 152 6.97 7.17 -12.93
CA ALA A 152 5.70 6.43 -12.94
C ALA A 152 4.71 7.02 -13.95
N ARG A 153 4.60 8.35 -14.01
CA ARG A 153 3.76 9.07 -14.99
C ARG A 153 4.20 8.83 -16.42
N GLU A 154 5.52 8.90 -16.68
CA GLU A 154 6.08 8.59 -18.00
C GLU A 154 5.75 7.15 -18.45
N CYS A 155 5.89 6.17 -17.55
CA CYS A 155 5.56 4.77 -17.84
C CYS A 155 4.07 4.58 -18.15
N LEU A 156 3.20 5.32 -17.45
CA LEU A 156 1.74 5.21 -17.56
C LEU A 156 1.16 6.08 -18.69
N GLY A 157 1.92 7.05 -19.21
CA GLY A 157 1.46 7.99 -20.23
C GLY A 157 0.43 9.00 -19.70
N VAL A 158 0.58 9.46 -18.46
CA VAL A 158 -0.35 10.37 -17.76
C VAL A 158 0.33 11.59 -17.14
#